data_AF-A0ABD5ZSY2-F1
#
_entry.id   AF-A0ABD5ZSY2-F1
#
_cell.length_a   1.000
_cell.length_b   1.000
_cell.length_c   1.000
_cell.angle_alpha   90.00
_cell.angle_beta   90.00
_cell.angle_gamma   90.00
#
_symmetry.space_group_name_H-M   'P 1'
#
loop_
_entity.id
_entity.type
_entity.pdbx_description
1 polymer ?
#
loop_
_entity_poly.entity_id
_entity_poly.type
_entity_poly.pdbx_seq_one_letter_code
_entity_poly.pdbx_strand_id
1 'polypeptide(L)'
;MVDPVSNEERASFALKVKLAATALVAVSAGLIAVQAGATLPVLAGALAGGAVVGAALVWFVFPGDGGTSRESAKREGRFGR
;
A
#
# COMPACT_ATOMS: atom_id res chain seq x y z
N MET A 1 -18.90 12.14 21.13
CA MET A 1 -17.50 12.04 20.69
C MET A 1 -17.34 10.69 20.02
N VAL A 2 -16.80 10.65 18.80
CA VAL A 2 -16.49 9.39 18.10
C VAL A 2 -15.18 8.86 18.66
N ASP A 3 -15.13 7.55 18.93
CA ASP A 3 -13.92 6.88 19.40
C ASP A 3 -12.81 7.01 18.34
N PRO A 4 -11.56 7.32 18.73
CA PRO A 4 -10.46 7.37 17.79
C PRO A 4 -10.24 5.98 17.16
N VAL A 5 -10.22 5.92 15.82
CA VAL A 5 -9.91 4.69 15.07
C VAL A 5 -8.61 4.08 15.59
N SER A 6 -8.68 2.81 15.99
CA SER A 6 -7.56 2.08 16.58
C SER A 6 -6.40 1.92 15.58
N ASN A 7 -5.18 1.80 16.09
CA ASN A 7 -3.99 1.66 15.25
C ASN A 7 -4.02 0.38 14.39
N GLU A 8 -4.58 -0.70 14.92
CA GLU A 8 -4.75 -1.97 14.20
C GLU A 8 -5.70 -1.84 13.00
N GLU A 9 -6.77 -1.06 13.15
CA GLU A 9 -7.76 -0.83 12.09
C GLU A 9 -7.16 0.05 11.00
N ARG A 10 -6.38 1.07 11.38
CA ARG A 10 -5.60 1.91 10.45
C ARG A 10 -4.59 1.11 9.65
N ALA A 11 -3.80 0.25 10.31
CA ALA A 11 -2.77 -0.56 9.66
C ALA A 11 -3.40 -1.56 8.67
N SER A 12 -4.49 -2.21 9.07
CA SER A 12 -5.22 -3.16 8.22
C SER A 12 -5.84 -2.47 7.00
N PHE A 13 -6.42 -1.28 7.18
CA PHE A 13 -6.97 -0.49 6.09
C PHE A 13 -5.87 -0.01 5.13
N ALA A 14 -4.77 0.51 5.66
CA ALA A 14 -3.62 0.92 4.87
C ALA A 14 -3.10 -0.24 4.02
N LEU A 15 -2.93 -1.42 4.59
CA LEU A 15 -2.48 -2.61 3.86
C LEU A 15 -3.44 -2.99 2.72
N LYS A 16 -4.76 -2.95 2.96
CA LYS A 16 -5.76 -3.19 1.91
C LYS A 16 -5.66 -2.18 0.76
N VAL A 17 -5.51 -0.89 1.06
CA VAL A 17 -5.35 0.16 0.05
C VAL A 17 -4.07 -0.03 -0.75
N LYS A 18 -2.97 -0.36 -0.08
CA LYS A 18 -1.67 -0.66 -0.71
C LYS A 18 -1.76 -1.84 -1.69
N LEU A 19 -2.43 -2.91 -1.29
CA LEU A 19 -2.68 -4.07 -2.14
C LEU A 19 -3.60 -3.73 -3.32
N ALA A 20 -4.67 -2.98 -3.08
CA ALA A 20 -5.60 -2.56 -4.13
C ALA A 20 -4.89 -1.70 -5.20
N ALA A 21 -4.07 -0.74 -4.77
CA ALA A 21 -3.29 0.10 -5.68
C ALA A 21 -2.28 -0.72 -6.49
N THR A 22 -1.56 -1.63 -5.85
CA THR A 22 -0.60 -2.53 -6.53
C THR A 22 -1.31 -3.41 -7.56
N ALA A 23 -2.45 -4.01 -7.18
CA ALA A 23 -3.25 -4.86 -8.07
C ALA A 23 -3.78 -4.05 -9.26
N LEU A 24 -4.22 -2.82 -9.06
CA LEU A 24 -4.69 -1.94 -10.14
C LEU A 24 -3.59 -1.69 -11.18
N VAL A 25 -2.35 -1.40 -10.74
CA VAL A 25 -1.20 -1.21 -11.64
C VAL A 25 -0.88 -2.50 -12.39
N ALA A 26 -0.84 -3.64 -11.71
CA ALA A 26 -0.60 -4.94 -12.32
C ALA A 26 -1.64 -5.25 -13.42
N VAL A 27 -2.93 -5.15 -13.08
CA VAL A 27 -4.03 -5.40 -14.02
C VAL A 27 -3.97 -4.43 -15.20
N SER A 28 -3.67 -3.15 -14.96
CA SER A 28 -3.54 -2.16 -16.03
C SER A 28 -2.44 -2.55 -17.02
N ALA A 29 -1.25 -2.93 -16.54
CA ALA A 29 -0.16 -3.40 -17.38
C ALA A 29 -0.56 -4.65 -18.19
N GLY A 30 -1.26 -5.59 -17.56
CA GLY A 30 -1.78 -6.79 -18.24
C GLY A 30 -2.81 -6.45 -19.32
N LEU A 31 -3.75 -5.55 -19.05
CA LEU A 31 -4.75 -5.11 -20.04
C LEU A 31 -4.10 -4.37 -21.23
N ILE A 32 -3.07 -3.57 -20.99
CA ILE A 32 -2.28 -2.94 -22.06
C ILE A 32 -1.61 -4.02 -22.92
N ALA A 33 -1.03 -5.05 -22.31
CA ALA A 33 -0.41 -6.16 -23.02
C ALA A 33 -1.43 -6.94 -23.88
N VAL A 34 -2.63 -7.22 -23.35
CA VAL A 34 -3.71 -7.87 -24.13
C VAL A 34 -4.08 -7.03 -25.36
N GLN A 35 -4.25 -5.72 -25.18
CA GLN A 35 -4.58 -4.81 -26.29
C GLN A 35 -3.45 -4.72 -27.33
N ALA A 36 -2.20 -4.91 -26.91
CA ALA A 36 -1.03 -4.96 -27.79
C ALA A 36 -0.87 -6.31 -28.51
N GLY A 37 -1.78 -7.27 -28.33
CA GLY A 37 -1.68 -8.61 -28.93
C GLY A 37 -0.56 -9.47 -28.32
N ALA A 38 -0.22 -9.22 -27.05
CA ALA A 38 0.84 -9.94 -26.35
C ALA A 38 0.55 -11.45 -26.28
N THR A 39 1.61 -12.25 -26.46
CA THR A 39 1.57 -13.69 -26.22
C THR A 39 1.47 -13.98 -24.72
N LEU A 40 1.03 -15.20 -24.36
CA LEU A 40 0.87 -15.62 -22.95
C LEU A 40 2.10 -15.32 -22.04
N PRO A 41 3.34 -15.57 -22.46
CA PRO A 41 4.52 -15.25 -21.65
C PRO A 41 4.68 -13.74 -21.42
N VAL A 42 4.38 -12.93 -22.43
CA VAL A 42 4.50 -11.48 -22.36
C VAL A 42 3.41 -10.89 -21.46
N LEU A 43 2.19 -11.44 -21.50
CA LEU A 43 1.12 -11.07 -20.57
C LEU A 43 1.50 -11.37 -19.12
N ALA A 44 2.03 -12.56 -18.85
CA ALA A 44 2.50 -12.93 -17.52
C ALA A 44 3.63 -11.99 -17.04
N GLY A 45 4.56 -11.65 -17.94
CA GLY A 45 5.62 -10.68 -17.69
C GLY A 45 5.08 -9.27 -17.41
N ALA A 46 4.06 -8.82 -18.13
CA ALA A 46 3.43 -7.52 -17.93
C ALA A 46 2.69 -7.43 -16.59
N LEU A 47 1.95 -8.47 -16.20
CA LEU A 47 1.30 -8.56 -14.89
C LEU A 47 2.34 -8.57 -13.76
N ALA A 48 3.39 -9.38 -13.87
CA ALA A 48 4.46 -9.45 -12.89
C ALA A 48 5.22 -8.12 -12.79
N GLY A 49 5.59 -7.53 -13.92
CA GLY A 49 6.26 -6.23 -13.98
C GLY A 49 5.40 -5.12 -13.40
N GLY A 50 4.10 -5.08 -13.75
CA GLY A 50 3.15 -4.13 -13.17
C GLY A 50 2.98 -4.32 -11.66
N ALA A 51 3.00 -5.55 -11.15
CA ALA A 51 2.96 -5.80 -9.71
C ALA A 51 4.22 -5.32 -9.00
N VAL A 52 5.41 -5.56 -9.57
CA VAL A 52 6.68 -5.07 -9.01
C VAL A 52 6.71 -3.54 -8.99
N VAL A 53 6.32 -2.90 -10.10
CA VAL A 53 6.25 -1.43 -10.20
C VAL A 53 5.21 -0.87 -9.23
N GLY A 54 4.02 -1.46 -9.17
CA GLY A 54 2.96 -1.05 -8.25
C GLY A 54 3.39 -1.15 -6.78
N ALA A 55 4.05 -2.25 -6.40
CA ALA A 55 4.58 -2.42 -5.05
C ALA A 55 5.67 -1.40 -4.72
N ALA A 56 6.59 -1.13 -5.66
CA ALA A 56 7.63 -0.12 -5.50
C ALA A 56 7.04 1.29 -5.33
N LEU A 57 6.05 1.65 -6.15
CA LEU A 57 5.35 2.94 -6.04
C LEU A 57 4.65 3.08 -4.69
N VAL A 58 3.95 2.04 -4.25
CA VAL A 58 3.25 2.06 -2.96
C VAL A 58 4.23 2.16 -1.78
N TRP A 59 5.37 1.47 -1.85
CA TRP A 59 6.43 1.57 -0.86
C TRP A 59 7.03 2.98 -0.82
N PHE A 60 7.24 3.59 -2.00
CA PHE A 60 7.77 4.94 -2.11
C PHE A 60 6.80 6.01 -1.60
N VAL A 61 5.51 5.90 -1.94
CA VAL A 61 4.49 6.91 -1.58
C VAL A 61 4.07 6.77 -0.11
N PHE A 62 3.99 5.55 0.40
CA PHE A 62 3.57 5.28 1.79
C PHE A 62 4.64 4.47 2.54
N PRO A 63 5.77 5.10 2.90
CA PRO A 63 6.79 4.47 3.72
C PRO A 63 6.27 4.36 5.17
N GLY A 64 5.68 3.21 5.52
CA GLY A 64 5.19 2.89 6.88
C GLY A 64 3.77 2.31 6.94
N ASP A 65 3.39 1.77 8.10
CA ASP A 65 2.08 1.17 8.42
C ASP A 65 0.98 2.19 8.76
N GLY A 66 1.28 3.49 8.71
CA GLY A 66 0.33 4.54 9.08
C GLY A 66 0.33 4.86 10.59
N GLY A 67 1.18 4.21 11.38
CA GLY A 67 1.45 4.60 12.77
C GLY A 67 2.30 5.87 12.84
N THR A 68 1.68 7.04 13.02
CA THR A 68 2.44 8.18 13.53
C THR A 68 2.80 7.89 14.98
N SER A 69 4.05 7.46 15.21
CA SER A 69 4.66 7.17 16.52
C SER A 69 4.83 8.41 17.42
N ARG A 70 3.91 9.38 17.36
CA ARG A 70 3.95 10.65 18.09
C ARG A 70 3.26 10.61 19.46
N GLU A 71 2.52 9.55 19.80
CA GLU A 71 1.71 9.52 21.04
C GLU A 71 2.48 9.03 22.28
N SER A 72 3.41 8.08 22.14
CA SER A 72 4.16 7.54 23.30
C SER A 72 5.11 8.55 23.95
N ALA A 73 5.62 9.53 23.18
CA ALA A 73 6.53 10.56 23.72
C ALA A 73 5.84 11.61 24.61
N LYS A 74 4.50 11.74 24.54
CA LYS A 74 3.77 12.80 25.27
C LYS A 74 3.24 12.38 26.65
N ARG A 75 3.17 11.07 26.93
CA ARG A 75 2.71 10.55 28.24
C ARG A 75 3.81 10.50 29.30
N GLU A 76 5.07 10.28 28.88
CA GLU A 76 6.23 10.23 29.78
C GLU A 76 6.49 11.58 30.48
N GLY A 77 6.27 12.71 29.78
CA GLY A 77 6.48 14.05 30.34
C GLY A 77 5.40 14.54 31.31
N ARG A 78 4.30 13.79 31.50
CA ARG A 78 3.19 14.22 32.39
C ARG A 78 3.27 13.62 33.79
N PHE A 79 4.02 12.55 33.99
CA PHE A 79 4.18 11.89 35.30
C PHE A 79 5.42 12.33 36.08
N GLY A 80 6.25 13.21 35.49
CA GLY A 80 7.50 13.70 36.09
C GLY A 80 7.42 15.10 36.70
N ARG A 81 6.29 15.48 37.31
CA ARG A 81 6.20 16.64 38.21
C ARG A 81 5.25 16.36 39.36
#